data_AF-A0A9E3RNW4-F1
#
_entry.id   AF-A0A9E3RNW4-F1
#
_cell.length_a   1.000
_cell.length_b   1.000
_cell.length_c   1.000
_cell.angle_alpha   90.00
_cell.angle_beta   90.00
_cell.angle_gamma   90.00
#
_symmetry.space_group_name_H-M   'P 1'
#
loop_
_entity.id
_entity.type
_entity.pdbx_description
1 polymer ?
#
loop_
_entity_poly.entity_id
_entity_poly.type
_entity_poly.pdbx_seq_one_letter_code
_entity_poly.pdbx_strand_id
1 'polypeptide(L)'
;MGIIKLFTQGKHKDDPYWGFDKSVHYRPKLNKGYFFRLTGFDFGWFVLETISKYIKDRDGEITKGKTLSYGQKALYYWWYVDAQVTNGGFVQFYFNDYGRYVPTIIKSLQHIGDKKMANLIQRADNIYQKNKKHIDAAREKDLFDSDLYNRLEELSELDREYYIFKNKTMARLEEYIRKNPNEFCLDEEGIEFDMKYSGVCKSFFKNNQVKELFNLDKGVITGTFKGFYESGQPKEIIEYLNGEKTGEREECYENGNKKYTVKKLTDKIHFEHHWYHENGNPKKLEHKLLDKDERIGTYKEWYDNGQLAKTGTYISNYERNGEWLEFHKDGKKKLEAEFINGDFLIHNCWHENGEQTLKNGTGVYIYNYSAWEGHLEHNEQEYKNYRKHGKQYTYSNGVISFYEEIEDGKRNGITRKYYKNGNLKEEIVYKDDKEISKKVFPMFINPFVVTEIVCKMQNDWLINRDLEIADRYPEPINSAQIATNFKAPLSLFDGYPQDYDLNYSYFVTVDENGIAIKKEFTFASNGRITNEVEEAIENLKFISATKDNKKVVSYTFVEFKFRLDEE
;
A
#
# COMPACT_ATOMS: atom_id res chain seq x y z
N MET A 1 26.43 -50.92 -11.85
CA MET A 1 25.11 -50.53 -12.39
C MET A 1 24.46 -49.62 -11.36
N GLY A 2 24.16 -48.33 -11.58
CA GLY A 2 24.27 -47.46 -12.74
C GLY A 2 24.13 -45.99 -12.29
N ILE A 3 24.21 -45.08 -13.27
CA ILE A 3 23.97 -43.62 -13.20
C ILE A 3 25.13 -42.75 -12.64
N ILE A 4 26.32 -42.80 -13.28
CA ILE A 4 27.35 -41.73 -13.24
C ILE A 4 27.87 -41.42 -14.66
N LYS A 5 26.98 -41.34 -15.66
CA LYS A 5 27.33 -40.87 -17.00
C LYS A 5 26.15 -40.15 -17.62
N LEU A 6 26.03 -38.85 -17.31
CA LEU A 6 25.23 -37.87 -18.06
C LEU A 6 25.65 -36.45 -17.61
N PHE A 7 26.95 -36.20 -17.56
CA PHE A 7 27.48 -34.84 -17.54
C PHE A 7 28.54 -34.75 -18.63
N THR A 8 28.44 -33.69 -19.43
CA THR A 8 29.31 -33.34 -20.56
C THR A 8 29.15 -34.20 -21.82
N GLN A 9 28.28 -33.78 -22.74
CA GLN A 9 28.57 -33.90 -24.17
C GLN A 9 27.69 -32.95 -25.00
N GLY A 10 28.33 -31.85 -25.44
CA GLY A 10 27.96 -31.06 -26.62
C GLY A 10 27.03 -29.86 -26.40
N LYS A 11 27.59 -28.63 -26.34
CA LYS A 11 27.12 -27.39 -27.01
C LYS A 11 27.48 -26.02 -26.37
N HIS A 12 28.35 -25.96 -25.37
CA HIS A 12 28.94 -24.68 -24.89
C HIS A 12 30.47 -24.76 -24.77
N LYS A 13 31.17 -25.01 -25.90
CA LYS A 13 32.63 -25.15 -25.88
C LYS A 13 33.38 -23.83 -25.64
N ASP A 14 32.75 -22.69 -25.93
CA ASP A 14 33.30 -21.36 -25.65
C ASP A 14 32.22 -20.51 -24.96
N ASP A 15 32.20 -20.50 -23.63
CA ASP A 15 31.37 -19.58 -22.84
C ASP A 15 32.21 -18.32 -22.54
N PRO A 16 32.04 -17.24 -23.32
CA PRO A 16 32.91 -16.06 -23.22
C PRO A 16 32.78 -15.35 -21.87
N TYR A 17 31.71 -15.62 -21.12
CA TYR A 17 31.39 -14.96 -19.86
C TYR A 17 31.98 -15.69 -18.64
N TRP A 18 32.45 -16.94 -18.78
CA TRP A 18 32.93 -17.77 -17.66
C TRP A 18 34.43 -17.60 -17.34
N GLY A 19 35.18 -16.79 -18.06
CA GLY A 19 36.59 -16.53 -17.73
C GLY A 19 36.77 -15.64 -16.49
N PHE A 20 37.81 -15.88 -15.71
CA PHE A 20 38.29 -14.98 -14.64
C PHE A 20 39.83 -14.89 -14.67
N ASP A 21 40.34 -13.68 -14.89
CA ASP A 21 41.75 -13.33 -14.81
C ASP A 21 42.02 -12.57 -13.51
N LYS A 22 42.68 -13.27 -12.57
CA LYS A 22 42.99 -12.72 -11.24
C LYS A 22 43.92 -11.50 -11.29
N SER A 23 44.74 -11.35 -12.34
CA SER A 23 45.70 -10.24 -12.44
C SER A 23 45.03 -8.88 -12.68
N VAL A 24 43.78 -8.90 -13.18
CA VAL A 24 42.98 -7.71 -13.49
C VAL A 24 41.64 -7.72 -12.75
N HIS A 25 41.58 -8.36 -11.58
CA HIS A 25 40.35 -8.50 -10.80
C HIS A 25 39.78 -7.13 -10.38
N TYR A 26 38.57 -6.83 -10.84
CA TYR A 26 37.85 -5.63 -10.46
C TYR A 26 37.23 -5.78 -9.08
N ARG A 27 37.71 -4.97 -8.13
CA ARG A 27 37.18 -4.89 -6.75
C ARG A 27 36.75 -3.45 -6.45
N PRO A 28 35.47 -3.11 -6.57
CA PRO A 28 34.96 -1.77 -6.22
C PRO A 28 35.17 -1.48 -4.74
N LYS A 29 35.31 -0.19 -4.42
CA LYS A 29 35.30 0.31 -3.04
C LYS A 29 33.86 0.42 -2.55
N LEU A 30 33.55 -0.24 -1.44
CA LEU A 30 32.22 -0.21 -0.81
C LEU A 30 32.32 0.34 0.60
N ASN A 31 31.31 1.12 1.01
CA ASN A 31 31.24 1.69 2.34
C ASN A 31 30.89 0.64 3.40
N LYS A 32 31.68 0.58 4.49
CA LYS A 32 31.46 -0.32 5.64
C LYS A 32 30.07 -0.17 6.24
N GLY A 33 29.58 1.06 6.41
CA GLY A 33 28.25 1.32 6.96
C GLY A 33 27.16 0.57 6.22
N TYR A 34 27.09 0.75 4.90
CA TYR A 34 26.14 0.03 4.07
C TYR A 34 26.41 -1.49 4.04
N PHE A 35 27.67 -1.92 3.98
CA PHE A 35 28.02 -3.33 3.92
C PHE A 35 27.55 -4.14 5.14
N PHE A 36 27.74 -3.60 6.35
CA PHE A 36 27.31 -4.28 7.59
C PHE A 36 25.83 -4.10 7.90
N ARG A 37 25.19 -3.01 7.41
CA ARG A 37 23.81 -2.67 7.78
C ARG A 37 22.75 -3.23 6.84
N LEU A 38 22.99 -3.22 5.54
CA LEU A 38 22.03 -3.67 4.52
C LEU A 38 21.93 -5.20 4.53
N THR A 39 20.76 -5.73 4.14
CA THR A 39 20.51 -7.17 3.99
C THR A 39 19.64 -7.44 2.76
N GLY A 40 19.55 -8.69 2.33
CA GLY A 40 18.68 -9.14 1.25
C GLY A 40 18.97 -8.45 -0.09
N PHE A 41 17.90 -8.06 -0.80
CA PHE A 41 18.01 -7.42 -2.10
C PHE A 41 18.67 -6.03 -2.03
N ASP A 42 18.51 -5.29 -0.93
CA ASP A 42 19.19 -3.99 -0.76
C ASP A 42 20.71 -4.17 -0.68
N PHE A 43 21.17 -5.18 0.05
CA PHE A 43 22.59 -5.55 0.10
C PHE A 43 23.09 -6.05 -1.26
N GLY A 44 22.31 -6.93 -1.90
CA GLY A 44 22.63 -7.44 -3.24
C GLY A 44 22.79 -6.32 -4.26
N TRP A 45 21.85 -5.37 -4.29
CA TRP A 45 21.90 -4.20 -5.16
C TRP A 45 23.08 -3.28 -4.83
N PHE A 46 23.35 -3.02 -3.55
CA PHE A 46 24.49 -2.20 -3.11
C PHE A 46 25.83 -2.73 -3.65
N VAL A 47 26.03 -4.05 -3.60
CA VAL A 47 27.24 -4.68 -4.17
C VAL A 47 27.19 -4.65 -5.70
N LEU A 48 26.04 -5.01 -6.29
CA LEU A 48 25.87 -5.13 -7.74
C LEU A 48 26.02 -3.81 -8.47
N GLU A 49 25.50 -2.71 -7.93
CA GLU A 49 25.40 -1.42 -8.62
C GLU A 49 26.76 -0.95 -9.15
N THR A 50 27.82 -1.12 -8.34
CA THR A 50 29.19 -0.76 -8.71
C THR A 50 29.79 -1.66 -9.78
N ILE A 51 29.42 -2.94 -9.79
CA ILE A 51 29.80 -3.91 -10.83
C ILE A 51 29.08 -3.55 -12.14
N SER A 52 27.78 -3.31 -12.08
CA SER A 52 26.96 -2.93 -13.24
C SER A 52 27.44 -1.62 -13.87
N LYS A 53 27.78 -0.59 -13.08
CA LYS A 53 28.34 0.67 -13.60
C LYS A 53 29.71 0.48 -14.28
N TYR A 54 30.51 -0.47 -13.83
CA TYR A 54 31.82 -0.76 -14.42
C TYR A 54 31.71 -1.55 -15.73
N ILE A 55 30.85 -2.58 -15.75
CA ILE A 55 30.57 -3.37 -16.96
C ILE A 55 29.84 -2.53 -18.01
N LYS A 56 28.84 -1.74 -17.60
CA LYS A 56 27.99 -0.83 -18.42
C LYS A 56 27.00 -1.52 -19.35
N ASP A 57 27.47 -2.39 -20.23
CA ASP A 57 26.70 -2.93 -21.35
C ASP A 57 27.23 -4.30 -21.81
N ARG A 58 26.61 -4.84 -22.87
CA ARG A 58 26.95 -6.16 -23.44
C ARG A 58 28.37 -6.23 -24.00
N ASP A 59 28.89 -5.13 -24.57
CA ASP A 59 30.28 -5.09 -25.04
C ASP A 59 31.26 -5.11 -23.87
N GLY A 60 30.88 -4.44 -22.78
CA GLY A 60 31.53 -4.51 -21.48
C GLY A 60 31.57 -5.92 -20.89
N GLU A 61 30.51 -6.70 -21.03
CA GLU A 61 30.47 -8.09 -20.55
C GLU A 61 31.50 -8.98 -21.25
N ILE A 62 31.75 -8.73 -22.54
CA ILE A 62 32.77 -9.44 -23.32
C ILE A 62 34.18 -8.94 -22.97
N THR A 63 34.37 -7.61 -22.97
CA THR A 63 35.70 -6.99 -22.83
C THR A 63 36.21 -7.00 -21.39
N LYS A 64 35.32 -6.79 -20.41
CA LYS A 64 35.64 -6.68 -18.98
C LYS A 64 35.16 -7.88 -18.17
N GLY A 65 34.35 -8.78 -18.72
CA GLY A 65 33.80 -9.92 -17.96
C GLY A 65 34.87 -10.76 -17.27
N LYS A 66 36.06 -10.92 -17.87
CA LYS A 66 37.20 -11.63 -17.26
C LYS A 66 37.76 -10.98 -16.00
N THR A 67 37.45 -9.72 -15.74
CA THR A 67 37.85 -9.02 -14.50
C THR A 67 36.96 -9.38 -13.31
N LEU A 68 35.82 -10.03 -13.52
CA LEU A 68 34.91 -10.43 -12.43
C LEU A 68 35.24 -11.81 -11.88
N SER A 69 35.27 -11.95 -10.55
CA SER A 69 35.36 -13.23 -9.86
C SER A 69 34.13 -14.12 -10.14
N TYR A 70 34.24 -15.42 -9.87
CA TYR A 70 33.09 -16.34 -10.04
C TYR A 70 31.93 -15.98 -9.11
N GLY A 71 32.21 -15.50 -7.89
CA GLY A 71 31.20 -14.95 -6.99
C GLY A 71 30.52 -13.70 -7.55
N GLN A 72 31.29 -12.73 -8.07
CA GLN A 72 30.73 -11.52 -8.70
C GLN A 72 29.85 -11.86 -9.91
N LYS A 73 30.25 -12.85 -10.73
CA LYS A 73 29.42 -13.36 -11.83
C LYS A 73 28.11 -13.97 -11.33
N ALA A 74 28.13 -14.65 -10.19
CA ALA A 74 26.93 -15.23 -9.61
C ALA A 74 25.90 -14.15 -9.28
N LEU A 75 26.32 -13.07 -8.61
CA LEU A 75 25.44 -11.92 -8.34
C LEU A 75 25.00 -11.23 -9.63
N TYR A 76 25.96 -10.88 -10.50
CA TYR A 76 25.72 -10.08 -11.71
C TYR A 76 24.76 -10.77 -12.68
N TYR A 77 25.04 -12.00 -13.10
CA TYR A 77 24.23 -12.66 -14.12
C TYR A 77 22.93 -13.26 -13.56
N TRP A 78 22.89 -13.67 -12.28
CA TRP A 78 21.62 -14.07 -11.66
C TRP A 78 20.65 -12.89 -11.55
N TRP A 79 21.15 -11.65 -11.39
CA TRP A 79 20.28 -10.48 -11.33
C TRP A 79 19.49 -10.26 -12.63
N TYR A 80 20.02 -10.65 -13.80
CA TYR A 80 19.24 -10.67 -15.03
C TYR A 80 18.09 -11.67 -14.99
N VAL A 81 18.30 -12.83 -14.35
CA VAL A 81 17.20 -13.78 -14.13
C VAL A 81 16.13 -13.12 -13.26
N ASP A 82 16.50 -12.54 -12.12
CA ASP A 82 15.53 -11.87 -11.25
C ASP A 82 14.78 -10.75 -11.96
N ALA A 83 15.49 -9.84 -12.62
CA ALA A 83 14.88 -8.71 -13.31
C ALA A 83 13.93 -9.12 -14.45
N GLN A 84 14.23 -10.19 -15.20
CA GLN A 84 13.37 -10.61 -16.31
C GLN A 84 12.22 -11.50 -15.86
N VAL A 85 12.49 -12.47 -14.97
CA VAL A 85 11.47 -13.43 -14.52
C VAL A 85 10.44 -12.75 -13.62
N THR A 86 10.83 -11.76 -12.82
CA THR A 86 9.87 -10.98 -12.04
C THR A 86 8.98 -10.06 -12.88
N ASN A 87 9.44 -9.62 -14.04
CA ASN A 87 8.69 -8.74 -14.93
C ASN A 87 7.79 -9.50 -15.92
N GLY A 88 8.24 -10.64 -16.46
CA GLY A 88 7.47 -11.38 -17.47
C GLY A 88 7.82 -12.87 -17.55
N GLY A 89 8.36 -13.44 -16.49
CA GLY A 89 8.67 -14.86 -16.41
C GLY A 89 9.89 -15.28 -17.23
N PHE A 90 10.16 -16.58 -17.24
CA PHE A 90 11.22 -17.16 -18.05
C PHE A 90 10.98 -16.94 -19.56
N VAL A 91 9.73 -16.84 -20.01
CA VAL A 91 9.40 -16.48 -21.40
C VAL A 91 10.05 -15.16 -21.77
N GLN A 92 9.89 -14.11 -20.96
CA GLN A 92 10.54 -12.81 -21.18
C GLN A 92 12.07 -12.91 -21.13
N PHE A 93 12.62 -13.67 -20.18
CA PHE A 93 14.07 -13.85 -20.06
C PHE A 93 14.69 -14.39 -21.36
N TYR A 94 14.08 -15.41 -21.97
CA TYR A 94 14.55 -15.95 -23.24
C TYR A 94 14.16 -15.08 -24.44
N PHE A 95 12.99 -14.45 -24.45
CA PHE A 95 12.58 -13.52 -25.51
C PHE A 95 13.55 -12.35 -25.63
N ASN A 96 13.98 -11.75 -24.52
CA ASN A 96 14.96 -10.65 -24.46
C ASN A 96 16.42 -11.10 -24.63
N ASP A 97 16.63 -12.34 -25.05
CA ASP A 97 17.92 -12.91 -25.43
C ASP A 97 18.94 -13.04 -24.30
N TYR A 98 18.47 -13.16 -23.05
CA TYR A 98 19.34 -13.44 -21.91
C TYR A 98 19.73 -14.93 -21.80
N GLY A 99 19.14 -15.81 -22.61
CA GLY A 99 19.50 -17.23 -22.68
C GLY A 99 20.99 -17.49 -22.95
N ARG A 100 21.70 -16.55 -23.60
CA ARG A 100 23.15 -16.61 -23.83
C ARG A 100 23.99 -16.70 -22.54
N TYR A 101 23.49 -16.18 -21.42
CA TYR A 101 24.20 -16.14 -20.14
C TYR A 101 23.98 -17.39 -19.29
N VAL A 102 23.01 -18.24 -19.65
CA VAL A 102 22.62 -19.44 -18.90
C VAL A 102 23.82 -20.32 -18.50
N PRO A 103 24.78 -20.62 -19.39
CA PRO A 103 25.93 -21.44 -19.02
C PRO A 103 26.74 -20.82 -17.88
N THR A 104 26.95 -19.51 -17.92
CA THR A 104 27.65 -18.79 -16.85
C THR A 104 26.80 -18.72 -15.58
N ILE A 105 25.50 -18.43 -15.68
CA ILE A 105 24.56 -18.39 -14.54
C ILE A 105 24.58 -19.72 -13.78
N ILE A 106 24.46 -20.85 -14.49
CA ILE A 106 24.45 -22.18 -13.88
C ILE A 106 25.78 -22.46 -13.18
N LYS A 107 26.91 -22.23 -13.85
CA LYS A 107 28.24 -22.47 -13.27
C LYS A 107 28.50 -21.57 -12.06
N SER A 108 28.09 -20.30 -12.10
CA SER A 108 28.27 -19.36 -10.99
C SER A 108 27.36 -19.67 -9.81
N LEU A 109 26.10 -20.08 -10.04
CA LEU A 109 25.20 -20.55 -8.98
C LEU A 109 25.72 -21.83 -8.32
N GLN A 110 26.26 -22.76 -9.11
CA GLN A 110 26.93 -23.95 -8.58
C GLN A 110 28.17 -23.59 -7.75
N HIS A 111 28.95 -22.60 -8.18
CA HIS A 111 30.13 -22.11 -7.47
C HIS A 111 29.81 -21.59 -6.07
N ILE A 112 28.71 -20.84 -5.92
CA ILE A 112 28.23 -20.36 -4.60
C ILE A 112 27.40 -21.40 -3.83
N GLY A 113 27.22 -22.60 -4.39
CA GLY A 113 26.49 -23.71 -3.75
C GLY A 113 24.97 -23.69 -3.93
N ASP A 114 24.38 -22.80 -4.73
CA ASP A 114 22.93 -22.77 -4.99
C ASP A 114 22.51 -23.76 -6.09
N LYS A 115 22.61 -25.05 -5.76
CA LYS A 115 22.27 -26.15 -6.66
C LYS A 115 20.79 -26.17 -7.06
N LYS A 116 19.89 -25.66 -6.20
CA LYS A 116 18.44 -25.67 -6.46
C LYS A 116 18.08 -24.65 -7.53
N MET A 117 18.57 -23.42 -7.41
CA MET A 117 18.38 -22.41 -8.45
C MET A 117 19.09 -22.84 -9.74
N ALA A 118 20.33 -23.34 -9.66
CA ALA A 118 21.03 -23.84 -10.85
C ALA A 118 20.25 -24.94 -11.60
N ASN A 119 19.61 -25.85 -10.87
CA ASN A 119 18.76 -26.90 -11.47
C ASN A 119 17.49 -26.34 -12.10
N LEU A 120 16.84 -25.36 -11.46
CA LEU A 120 15.69 -24.66 -12.02
C LEU A 120 16.06 -23.99 -13.36
N ILE A 121 17.15 -23.23 -13.39
CA ILE A 121 17.63 -22.57 -14.61
C ILE A 121 17.98 -23.60 -15.70
N GLN A 122 18.60 -24.73 -15.33
CA GLN A 122 18.90 -25.80 -16.28
C GLN A 122 17.63 -26.42 -16.89
N ARG A 123 16.56 -26.59 -16.09
CA ARG A 123 15.27 -27.08 -16.58
C ARG A 123 14.62 -26.09 -17.53
N ALA A 124 14.63 -24.80 -17.17
CA ALA A 124 14.14 -23.73 -18.03
C ALA A 124 14.90 -23.68 -19.37
N ASP A 125 16.23 -23.84 -19.34
CA ASP A 125 17.04 -23.87 -20.55
C ASP A 125 16.75 -25.11 -21.40
N ASN A 126 16.56 -26.28 -20.80
CA ASN A 126 16.18 -27.49 -21.54
C ASN A 126 14.85 -27.31 -22.29
N ILE A 127 13.87 -26.62 -21.68
CA ILE A 127 12.58 -26.28 -22.32
C ILE A 127 12.81 -25.26 -23.43
N TYR A 128 13.59 -24.20 -23.17
CA TYR A 128 13.95 -23.20 -24.17
C TYR A 128 14.64 -23.82 -25.39
N GLN A 129 15.64 -24.68 -25.22
CA GLN A 129 16.37 -25.29 -26.34
C GLN A 129 15.46 -26.13 -27.25
N LYS A 130 14.44 -26.79 -26.70
CA LYS A 130 13.42 -27.51 -27.49
C LYS A 130 12.54 -26.56 -28.31
N ASN A 131 12.30 -25.36 -27.78
CA ASN A 131 11.38 -24.37 -28.35
C ASN A 131 12.08 -23.18 -29.01
N LYS A 132 13.42 -23.19 -29.11
CA LYS A 132 14.24 -22.05 -29.52
C LYS A 132 13.78 -21.43 -30.84
N LYS A 133 13.43 -22.25 -31.84
CA LYS A 133 12.94 -21.76 -33.14
C LYS A 133 11.66 -20.93 -33.03
N HIS A 134 10.76 -21.28 -32.12
CA HIS A 134 9.52 -20.55 -31.91
C HIS A 134 9.78 -19.19 -31.25
N ILE A 135 10.68 -19.15 -30.26
CA ILE A 135 11.05 -17.92 -29.55
C ILE A 135 11.85 -16.99 -30.47
N ASP A 136 12.79 -17.52 -31.25
CA ASP A 136 13.56 -16.73 -32.23
C ASP A 136 12.62 -16.12 -33.30
N ALA A 137 11.67 -16.90 -33.82
CA ALA A 137 10.70 -16.41 -34.80
C ALA A 137 9.72 -15.36 -34.22
N ALA A 138 9.33 -15.50 -32.96
CA ALA A 138 8.52 -14.50 -32.26
C ALA A 138 9.30 -13.20 -32.07
N ARG A 139 10.58 -13.30 -31.69
CA ARG A 139 11.48 -12.15 -31.53
C ARG A 139 11.71 -11.40 -32.84
N GLU A 140 11.94 -12.11 -33.95
CA GLU A 140 12.12 -11.48 -35.28
C GLU A 140 10.90 -10.68 -35.74
N LYS A 141 9.71 -11.05 -35.27
CA LYS A 141 8.43 -10.39 -35.62
C LYS A 141 7.94 -9.41 -34.55
N ASP A 142 8.71 -9.23 -33.47
CA ASP A 142 8.34 -8.44 -32.29
C ASP A 142 6.96 -8.83 -31.68
N LEU A 143 6.65 -10.13 -31.71
CA LEU A 143 5.39 -10.68 -31.20
C LEU A 143 5.56 -11.18 -29.78
N PHE A 144 5.50 -10.27 -28.82
CA PHE A 144 5.42 -10.59 -27.39
C PHE A 144 3.95 -10.61 -26.94
N ASP A 145 3.22 -11.67 -27.28
CA ASP A 145 1.78 -11.80 -27.02
C ASP A 145 1.42 -13.07 -26.22
N SER A 146 0.13 -13.22 -25.89
CA SER A 146 -0.38 -14.38 -25.14
C SER A 146 -0.25 -15.70 -25.89
N ASP A 147 -0.18 -15.69 -27.23
CA ASP A 147 0.02 -16.91 -28.02
C ASP A 147 1.41 -17.49 -27.77
N LEU A 148 2.43 -16.64 -27.59
CA LEU A 148 3.77 -17.11 -27.17
C LEU A 148 3.75 -17.76 -25.78
N TYR A 149 3.04 -17.17 -24.81
CA TYR A 149 2.90 -17.73 -23.47
C TYR A 149 2.13 -19.05 -23.47
N ASN A 150 1.05 -19.15 -24.25
CA ASN A 150 0.27 -20.39 -24.39
C ASN A 150 1.11 -21.53 -24.97
N ARG A 151 1.98 -21.23 -25.95
CA ARG A 151 2.89 -22.22 -26.56
C ARG A 151 4.04 -22.62 -25.65
N LEU A 152 4.33 -21.84 -24.61
CA LEU A 152 5.43 -22.03 -23.67
C LEU A 152 4.93 -22.23 -22.23
N GLU A 153 3.77 -22.86 -22.07
CA GLU A 153 3.16 -23.11 -20.76
C GLU A 153 4.11 -23.82 -19.79
N GLU A 154 4.86 -24.83 -20.25
CA GLU A 154 5.88 -25.54 -19.45
C GLU A 154 6.94 -24.61 -18.85
N LEU A 155 7.27 -23.51 -19.55
CA LEU A 155 8.23 -22.52 -19.09
C LEU A 155 7.60 -21.60 -18.04
N SER A 156 6.36 -21.20 -18.25
CA SER A 156 5.55 -20.42 -17.31
C SER A 156 5.29 -21.17 -15.99
N GLU A 157 5.20 -22.51 -16.03
CA GLU A 157 5.07 -23.32 -14.81
C GLU A 157 6.28 -23.19 -13.88
N LEU A 158 7.47 -22.94 -14.43
CA LEU A 158 8.71 -22.77 -13.67
C LEU A 158 8.80 -21.42 -12.96
N ASP A 159 8.02 -20.42 -13.39
CA ASP A 159 8.02 -19.09 -12.76
C ASP A 159 7.59 -19.17 -11.29
N ARG A 160 6.58 -19.98 -10.98
CA ARG A 160 6.14 -20.21 -9.59
C ARG A 160 7.27 -20.77 -8.72
N GLU A 161 8.03 -21.71 -9.26
CA GLU A 161 9.15 -22.32 -8.56
C GLU A 161 10.30 -21.31 -8.37
N TYR A 162 10.50 -20.39 -9.33
CA TYR A 162 11.42 -19.27 -9.20
C TYR A 162 11.05 -18.36 -8.02
N TYR A 163 9.79 -17.94 -7.91
CA TYR A 163 9.32 -17.08 -6.80
C TYR A 163 9.54 -17.73 -5.42
N ILE A 164 9.44 -19.06 -5.32
CA ILE A 164 9.72 -19.80 -4.09
C ILE A 164 11.23 -19.76 -3.74
N PHE A 165 12.10 -19.72 -4.75
CA PHE A 165 13.55 -19.81 -4.55
C PHE A 165 14.29 -18.48 -4.54
N LYS A 166 13.79 -17.40 -5.18
CA LYS A 166 14.55 -16.15 -5.35
C LYS A 166 15.08 -15.56 -4.03
N ASN A 167 14.27 -15.55 -2.97
CA ASN A 167 14.69 -15.04 -1.66
C ASN A 167 15.77 -15.93 -1.02
N LYS A 168 15.70 -17.25 -1.22
CA LYS A 168 16.72 -18.20 -0.75
C LYS A 168 18.02 -18.05 -1.54
N THR A 169 17.94 -17.75 -2.82
CA THR A 169 19.12 -17.45 -3.64
C THR A 169 19.77 -16.15 -3.21
N MET A 170 18.99 -15.09 -2.97
CA MET A 170 19.52 -13.83 -2.46
C MET A 170 20.20 -14.01 -1.09
N ALA A 171 19.57 -14.76 -0.17
CA ALA A 171 20.17 -15.08 1.13
C ALA A 171 21.51 -15.83 1.00
N ARG A 172 21.61 -16.79 0.07
CA ARG A 172 22.87 -17.52 -0.20
C ARG A 172 23.95 -16.62 -0.80
N LEU A 173 23.57 -15.75 -1.73
CA LEU A 173 24.48 -14.76 -2.31
C LEU A 173 25.02 -13.83 -1.22
N GLU A 174 24.15 -13.31 -0.36
CA GLU A 174 24.56 -12.49 0.79
C GLU A 174 25.52 -13.25 1.72
N GLU A 175 25.17 -14.48 2.12
CA GLU A 175 26.03 -15.33 2.95
C GLU A 175 27.41 -15.56 2.30
N TYR A 176 27.43 -15.87 1.01
CA TYR A 176 28.66 -16.09 0.26
C TYR A 176 29.52 -14.81 0.18
N ILE A 177 28.91 -13.66 -0.10
CA ILE A 177 29.62 -12.36 -0.15
C ILE A 177 30.20 -12.04 1.23
N ARG A 178 29.42 -12.19 2.31
CA ARG A 178 29.90 -11.91 3.68
C ARG A 178 31.03 -12.84 4.11
N LYS A 179 31.03 -14.08 3.62
CA LYS A 179 32.12 -15.04 3.88
C LYS A 179 33.38 -14.73 3.05
N ASN A 180 33.23 -14.13 1.88
CA ASN A 180 34.31 -13.87 0.93
C ASN A 180 34.30 -12.41 0.42
N PRO A 181 34.28 -11.38 1.28
CA PRO A 181 34.03 -10.00 0.85
C PRO A 181 35.09 -9.48 -0.12
N ASN A 182 36.33 -9.93 0.06
CA ASN A 182 37.48 -9.54 -0.77
C ASN A 182 37.49 -10.18 -2.17
N GLU A 183 36.58 -11.12 -2.45
CA GLU A 183 36.28 -11.55 -3.81
C GLU A 183 35.37 -10.58 -4.57
N PHE A 184 34.67 -9.71 -3.84
CA PHE A 184 33.67 -8.79 -4.39
C PHE A 184 34.11 -7.33 -4.34
N CYS A 185 34.86 -6.91 -3.32
CA CYS A 185 35.09 -5.51 -3.03
C CYS A 185 36.32 -5.25 -2.13
N LEU A 186 36.69 -3.98 -2.05
CA LEU A 186 37.55 -3.41 -1.01
C LEU A 186 36.71 -2.43 -0.18
N ASP A 187 37.16 -2.07 1.00
CA ASP A 187 36.49 -1.02 1.78
C ASP A 187 36.62 0.38 1.14
N GLU A 188 35.98 1.37 1.75
CA GLU A 188 36.02 2.75 1.26
C GLU A 188 37.43 3.36 1.25
N GLU A 189 38.34 2.87 2.09
CA GLU A 189 39.76 3.27 2.08
C GLU A 189 40.55 2.56 0.97
N GLY A 190 40.06 1.45 0.44
CA GLY A 190 40.72 0.62 -0.58
C GLY A 190 41.58 -0.50 0.00
N ILE A 191 41.25 -0.95 1.21
CA ILE A 191 41.88 -2.07 1.92
C ILE A 191 40.92 -3.27 1.89
N GLU A 192 41.43 -4.47 2.14
CA GLU A 192 40.59 -5.65 2.29
C GLU A 192 39.57 -5.48 3.43
N PHE A 193 38.32 -5.88 3.17
CA PHE A 193 37.24 -5.90 4.14
C PHE A 193 37.57 -6.85 5.30
N ASP A 194 37.57 -6.30 6.52
CA ASP A 194 37.70 -7.06 7.76
C ASP A 194 36.32 -7.32 8.39
N MET A 195 35.87 -8.57 8.35
CA MET A 195 34.61 -9.00 8.97
C MET A 195 34.64 -8.97 10.51
N LYS A 196 35.81 -8.74 11.13
CA LYS A 196 36.00 -8.55 12.58
C LYS A 196 36.26 -7.09 12.95
N TYR A 197 35.98 -6.16 12.04
CA TYR A 197 36.14 -4.75 12.29
C TYR A 197 35.39 -4.30 13.54
N SER A 198 36.05 -3.49 14.35
CA SER A 198 35.48 -2.82 15.52
C SER A 198 35.73 -1.33 15.41
N GLY A 199 34.67 -0.52 15.48
CA GLY A 199 34.76 0.91 15.28
C GLY A 199 33.47 1.53 14.76
N VAL A 200 33.57 2.82 14.45
CA VAL A 200 32.44 3.64 13.99
C VAL A 200 32.21 3.39 12.50
N CYS A 201 30.97 3.10 12.13
CA CYS A 201 30.52 3.03 10.75
C CYS A 201 29.55 4.19 10.45
N LYS A 202 29.64 4.71 9.23
CA LYS A 202 28.78 5.77 8.71
C LYS A 202 28.25 5.37 7.35
N SER A 203 27.00 5.71 7.08
CA SER A 203 26.42 5.70 5.74
C SER A 203 26.01 7.13 5.35
N PHE A 204 25.81 7.42 4.07
CA PHE A 204 25.66 8.79 3.58
C PHE A 204 24.50 8.96 2.60
N PHE A 205 23.83 10.10 2.66
CA PHE A 205 22.89 10.55 1.64
C PHE A 205 23.61 10.92 0.33
N LYS A 206 22.84 11.12 -0.75
CA LYS A 206 23.38 11.56 -2.05
C LYS A 206 24.12 12.90 -1.98
N ASN A 207 23.76 13.76 -1.02
CA ASN A 207 24.40 15.04 -0.75
C ASN A 207 25.67 14.94 0.13
N ASN A 208 26.16 13.72 0.40
CA ASN A 208 27.30 13.40 1.28
C ASN A 208 27.11 13.73 2.77
N GLN A 209 25.91 14.09 3.22
CA GLN A 209 25.63 14.18 4.64
C GLN A 209 25.47 12.79 5.26
N VAL A 210 25.78 12.66 6.55
CA VAL A 210 25.66 11.40 7.29
C VAL A 210 24.19 11.02 7.36
N LYS A 211 23.88 9.80 6.90
CA LYS A 211 22.55 9.19 6.95
C LYS A 211 22.38 8.33 8.19
N GLU A 212 23.39 7.50 8.49
CA GLU A 212 23.41 6.61 9.64
C GLU A 212 24.79 6.61 10.29
N LEU A 213 24.83 6.44 11.60
CA LEU A 213 26.03 6.37 12.43
C LEU A 213 25.83 5.28 13.48
N PHE A 214 26.74 4.33 13.57
CA PHE A 214 26.68 3.25 14.56
C PHE A 214 28.05 2.66 14.83
N ASN A 215 28.18 1.87 15.90
CA ASN A 215 29.41 1.17 16.23
C ASN A 215 29.28 -0.33 15.99
N LEU A 216 30.39 -0.94 15.57
CA LEU A 216 30.56 -2.38 15.50
C LEU A 216 31.55 -2.84 16.58
N ASP A 217 31.28 -3.99 17.19
CA ASP A 217 32.24 -4.82 17.90
C ASP A 217 32.35 -6.15 17.15
N LYS A 218 33.53 -6.44 16.60
CA LYS A 218 33.83 -7.64 15.81
C LYS A 218 32.79 -7.96 14.72
N GLY A 219 32.39 -6.94 13.97
CA GLY A 219 31.42 -7.05 12.88
C GLY A 219 29.95 -7.08 13.32
N VAL A 220 29.66 -6.97 14.62
CA VAL A 220 28.30 -6.97 15.18
C VAL A 220 27.95 -5.60 15.72
N ILE A 221 26.78 -5.07 15.38
CA ILE A 221 26.33 -3.75 15.86
C ILE A 221 26.12 -3.74 17.37
N THR A 222 26.59 -2.68 18.03
CA THR A 222 26.48 -2.50 19.48
C THR A 222 26.45 -1.02 19.87
N GLY A 223 25.82 -0.71 21.00
CA GLY A 223 25.62 0.65 21.49
C GLY A 223 24.61 1.43 20.64
N THR A 224 24.80 2.75 20.57
CA THR A 224 23.83 3.64 19.93
C THR A 224 23.94 3.63 18.41
N PHE A 225 22.82 3.31 17.74
CA PHE A 225 22.57 3.62 16.33
C PHE A 225 21.88 4.98 16.23
N LYS A 226 22.34 5.84 15.32
CA LYS A 226 21.70 7.12 15.01
C LYS A 226 21.40 7.22 13.52
N GLY A 227 20.14 7.50 13.18
CA GLY A 227 19.72 7.90 11.85
C GLY A 227 19.46 9.40 11.80
N PHE A 228 19.70 10.03 10.65
CA PHE A 228 19.57 11.48 10.46
C PHE A 228 18.63 11.81 9.30
N TYR A 229 18.12 13.04 9.29
CA TYR A 229 17.49 13.68 8.13
C TYR A 229 18.54 14.22 7.15
N GLU A 230 18.13 14.52 5.91
CA GLU A 230 19.02 15.18 4.92
C GLU A 230 19.45 16.60 5.30
N SER A 231 18.83 17.18 6.34
CA SER A 231 19.24 18.43 6.99
C SER A 231 20.35 18.23 8.02
N GLY A 232 20.69 16.98 8.37
CA GLY A 232 21.65 16.62 9.42
C GLY A 232 21.04 16.53 10.82
N GLN A 233 19.75 16.82 10.99
CA GLN A 233 19.07 16.67 12.27
C GLN A 233 18.87 15.19 12.63
N PRO A 234 18.97 14.80 13.93
CA PRO A 234 18.66 13.43 14.35
C PRO A 234 17.23 13.06 13.98
N LYS A 235 17.07 11.89 13.36
CA LYS A 235 15.77 11.33 13.00
C LYS A 235 15.38 10.21 13.96
N GLU A 236 16.33 9.34 14.28
CA GLU A 236 16.11 8.23 15.20
C GLU A 236 17.39 7.86 15.95
N ILE A 237 17.21 7.36 17.17
CA ILE A 237 18.24 6.85 18.05
C ILE A 237 17.73 5.50 18.57
N ILE A 238 18.50 4.44 18.37
CA ILE A 238 18.13 3.07 18.78
C ILE A 238 19.32 2.46 19.52
N GLU A 239 19.06 1.84 20.67
CA GLU A 239 20.09 1.16 21.44
C GLU A 239 20.19 -0.32 21.05
N TYR A 240 21.42 -0.76 20.74
CA TYR A 240 21.75 -2.13 20.37
C TYR A 240 22.67 -2.79 21.40
N LEU A 241 22.46 -4.09 21.60
CA LEU A 241 23.36 -4.96 22.35
C LEU A 241 23.56 -6.26 21.57
N ASN A 242 24.81 -6.56 21.20
CA ASN A 242 25.18 -7.79 20.49
C ASN A 242 24.33 -8.08 19.23
N GLY A 243 24.05 -7.05 18.44
CA GLY A 243 23.28 -7.17 17.20
C GLY A 243 21.77 -7.01 17.37
N GLU A 244 21.25 -7.06 18.60
CA GLU A 244 19.82 -6.99 18.89
C GLU A 244 19.42 -5.61 19.42
N LYS A 245 18.22 -5.15 19.07
CA LYS A 245 17.65 -3.93 19.62
C LYS A 245 17.24 -4.18 21.07
N THR A 246 17.62 -3.28 21.99
CA THR A 246 17.23 -3.37 23.40
C THR A 246 15.74 -3.05 23.65
N GLY A 247 15.10 -2.41 22.67
CA GLY A 247 13.72 -1.92 22.72
C GLY A 247 13.63 -0.41 23.00
N GLU A 248 14.66 0.18 23.60
CA GLU A 248 14.73 1.63 23.82
C GLU A 248 15.03 2.35 22.50
N ARG A 249 14.22 3.37 22.22
CA ARG A 249 14.41 4.22 21.05
C ARG A 249 13.84 5.61 21.22
N GLU A 250 14.39 6.56 20.48
CA GLU A 250 13.89 7.91 20.34
C GLU A 250 13.78 8.24 18.85
N GLU A 251 12.69 8.87 18.46
CA GLU A 251 12.48 9.43 17.12
C GLU A 251 12.17 10.92 17.27
N CYS A 252 12.69 11.72 16.36
CA CYS A 252 12.51 13.17 16.34
C CYS A 252 11.84 13.61 15.03
N TYR A 253 11.14 14.74 15.09
CA TYR A 253 10.75 15.51 13.91
C TYR A 253 11.95 16.26 13.36
N GLU A 254 11.87 16.70 12.10
CA GLU A 254 12.96 17.44 11.46
C GLU A 254 13.21 18.81 12.11
N ASN A 255 12.21 19.38 12.80
CA ASN A 255 12.38 20.58 13.62
C ASN A 255 13.15 20.35 14.93
N GLY A 256 13.59 19.11 15.21
CA GLY A 256 14.34 18.72 16.40
C GLY A 256 13.49 18.34 17.61
N ASN A 257 12.17 18.55 17.57
CA ASN A 257 11.28 18.12 18.65
C ASN A 257 11.18 16.59 18.67
N LYS A 258 11.01 16.03 19.86
CA LYS A 258 10.71 14.60 20.01
C LYS A 258 9.41 14.30 19.28
N LYS A 259 9.39 13.15 18.61
CA LYS A 259 8.22 12.59 17.95
C LYS A 259 7.70 11.38 18.71
N TYR A 260 8.63 10.54 19.16
CA TYR A 260 8.29 9.30 19.82
C TYR A 260 9.45 8.79 20.68
N THR A 261 9.17 8.25 21.86
CA THR A 261 10.18 7.61 22.71
C THR A 261 9.64 6.33 23.34
N VAL A 262 10.50 5.33 23.48
CA VAL A 262 10.25 4.09 24.22
C VAL A 262 11.29 3.95 25.30
N LYS A 263 10.85 3.70 26.53
CA LYS A 263 11.71 3.41 27.68
C LYS A 263 11.30 2.10 28.33
N LYS A 264 12.28 1.30 28.73
CA LYS A 264 12.02 0.09 29.51
C LYS A 264 11.75 0.46 30.97
N LEU A 265 10.63 0.00 31.53
CA LEU A 265 10.31 0.24 32.94
C LEU A 265 11.18 -0.62 33.87
N THR A 266 11.23 -0.25 35.15
CA THR A 266 12.09 -0.88 36.16
C THR A 266 11.78 -2.35 36.40
N ASP A 267 10.54 -2.79 36.13
CA ASP A 267 10.12 -4.19 36.22
C ASP A 267 10.62 -5.06 35.04
N LYS A 268 11.24 -4.43 34.03
CA LYS A 268 11.82 -5.04 32.83
C LYS A 268 10.83 -5.79 31.92
N ILE A 269 9.55 -5.83 32.24
CA ILE A 269 8.50 -6.51 31.45
C ILE A 269 7.62 -5.52 30.70
N HIS A 270 7.59 -4.26 31.13
CA HIS A 270 6.82 -3.20 30.49
C HIS A 270 7.71 -2.17 29.78
N PHE A 271 7.21 -1.68 28.66
CA PHE A 271 7.70 -0.47 28.01
C PHE A 271 6.71 0.67 28.19
N GLU A 272 7.26 1.86 28.37
CA GLU A 272 6.53 3.10 28.38
C GLU A 272 6.79 3.86 27.08
N HIS A 273 5.71 4.09 26.35
CA HIS A 273 5.75 4.74 25.05
C HIS A 273 5.16 6.14 25.16
N HIS A 274 5.87 7.12 24.60
CA HIS A 274 5.39 8.49 24.49
C HIS A 274 5.40 8.93 23.04
N TRP A 275 4.32 9.56 22.61
CA TRP A 275 4.23 10.29 21.35
C TRP A 275 4.07 11.77 21.66
N TYR A 276 4.60 12.59 20.76
CA TYR A 276 4.55 14.03 20.87
C TYR A 276 3.96 14.60 19.59
N HIS A 277 3.31 15.75 19.70
CA HIS A 277 2.93 16.57 18.56
C HIS A 277 4.17 17.29 18.02
N GLU A 278 4.11 17.75 16.77
CA GLU A 278 5.26 18.41 16.13
C GLU A 278 5.66 19.72 16.82
N ASN A 279 4.74 20.35 17.56
CA ASN A 279 5.02 21.50 18.42
C ASN A 279 5.72 21.17 19.75
N GLY A 280 6.01 19.88 20.00
CA GLY A 280 6.70 19.39 21.20
C GLY A 280 5.77 19.01 22.37
N ASN A 281 4.47 19.31 22.30
CA ASN A 281 3.54 18.92 23.35
C ASN A 281 3.34 17.40 23.37
N PRO A 282 3.06 16.79 24.54
CA PRO A 282 2.66 15.38 24.61
C PRO A 282 1.45 15.15 23.71
N LYS A 283 1.40 13.98 23.07
CA LYS A 283 0.28 13.54 22.23
C LYS A 283 -0.39 12.30 22.81
N LYS A 284 0.42 11.32 23.22
CA LYS A 284 -0.06 10.05 23.76
C LYS A 284 0.97 9.43 24.70
N LEU A 285 0.49 8.73 25.71
CA LEU A 285 1.26 7.86 26.60
C LEU A 285 0.52 6.53 26.71
N GLU A 286 1.24 5.43 26.52
CA GLU A 286 0.72 4.08 26.75
C GLU A 286 1.81 3.17 27.31
N HIS A 287 1.43 2.21 28.16
CA HIS A 287 2.33 1.12 28.56
C HIS A 287 2.01 -0.16 27.78
N LYS A 288 3.05 -0.92 27.47
CA LYS A 288 2.97 -2.15 26.67
C LYS A 288 3.82 -3.27 27.26
N LEU A 289 3.38 -4.52 27.06
CA LEU A 289 4.15 -5.72 27.39
C LEU A 289 5.23 -5.99 26.33
N LEU A 290 6.47 -6.23 26.78
CA LEU A 290 7.66 -6.50 25.95
C LEU A 290 7.43 -7.62 24.92
N ASP A 291 6.79 -8.72 25.31
CA ASP A 291 6.70 -9.93 24.49
C ASP A 291 5.49 -9.99 23.54
N LYS A 292 4.50 -9.11 23.72
CA LYS A 292 3.18 -9.24 23.06
C LYS A 292 2.65 -7.98 22.37
N ASP A 293 3.34 -6.85 22.51
CA ASP A 293 2.85 -5.52 22.08
C ASP A 293 1.45 -5.19 22.64
N GLU A 294 1.09 -5.79 23.77
CA GLU A 294 -0.21 -5.67 24.42
C GLU A 294 -0.25 -4.44 25.34
N ARG A 295 -1.28 -3.59 25.20
CA ARG A 295 -1.53 -2.44 26.08
C ARG A 295 -1.88 -2.90 27.48
N ILE A 296 -1.36 -2.16 28.45
CA ILE A 296 -1.63 -2.35 29.87
C ILE A 296 -1.39 -1.03 30.61
N GLY A 297 -1.91 -0.90 31.82
CA GLY A 297 -1.60 0.21 32.70
C GLY A 297 -2.15 1.55 32.22
N THR A 298 -1.38 2.61 32.50
CA THR A 298 -1.85 3.99 32.31
C THR A 298 -1.89 4.35 30.83
N TYR A 299 -2.98 5.02 30.45
CA TYR A 299 -3.15 5.60 29.13
C TYR A 299 -3.56 7.06 29.23
N LYS A 300 -2.91 7.91 28.44
CA LYS A 300 -3.25 9.33 28.32
C LYS A 300 -3.12 9.79 26.88
N GLU A 301 -4.00 10.70 26.46
CA GLU A 301 -3.82 11.48 25.24
C GLU A 301 -4.05 12.95 25.51
N TRP A 302 -3.40 13.79 24.70
CA TRP A 302 -3.42 15.24 24.82
C TRP A 302 -3.70 15.88 23.46
N TYR A 303 -4.38 17.02 23.51
CA TYR A 303 -4.55 17.91 22.38
C TYR A 303 -3.22 18.56 21.98
N ASP A 304 -3.17 19.06 20.75
CA ASP A 304 -2.04 19.84 20.22
C ASP A 304 -1.68 21.04 21.10
N ASN A 305 -2.65 21.66 21.77
CA ASN A 305 -2.43 22.76 22.72
C ASN A 305 -1.87 22.33 24.09
N GLY A 306 -1.59 21.04 24.29
CA GLY A 306 -1.01 20.48 25.51
C GLY A 306 -2.03 20.16 26.62
N GLN A 307 -3.31 20.46 26.43
CA GLN A 307 -4.36 20.07 27.38
C GLN A 307 -4.62 18.56 27.30
N LEU A 308 -4.88 17.94 28.45
CA LEU A 308 -5.24 16.52 28.52
C LEU A 308 -6.57 16.31 27.78
N ALA A 309 -6.62 15.36 26.86
CA ALA A 309 -7.83 15.03 26.10
C ALA A 309 -8.57 13.82 26.71
N LYS A 310 -7.83 12.81 27.16
CA LYS A 310 -8.39 11.62 27.81
C LYS A 310 -7.37 10.90 28.68
N THR A 311 -7.86 10.19 29.69
CA THR A 311 -7.04 9.34 30.56
C THR A 311 -7.83 8.15 31.09
N GLY A 312 -7.15 7.04 31.33
CA GLY A 312 -7.72 5.85 31.96
C GLY A 312 -6.69 4.73 32.12
N THR A 313 -7.19 3.54 32.48
CA THR A 313 -6.36 2.36 32.70
C THR A 313 -6.80 1.20 31.82
N TYR A 314 -5.84 0.58 31.12
CA TYR A 314 -6.03 -0.65 30.37
C TYR A 314 -5.55 -1.84 31.20
N ILE A 315 -6.30 -2.94 31.20
CA ILE A 315 -5.88 -4.21 31.79
C ILE A 315 -5.45 -5.23 30.74
N SER A 316 -5.83 -5.00 29.48
CA SER A 316 -5.37 -5.72 28.30
C SER A 316 -5.49 -4.83 27.05
N ASN A 317 -5.18 -5.38 25.87
CA ASN A 317 -5.29 -4.66 24.60
C ASN A 317 -6.66 -4.02 24.33
N TYR A 318 -7.73 -4.65 24.80
CA TYR A 318 -9.11 -4.28 24.48
C TYR A 318 -9.92 -3.91 25.71
N GLU A 319 -9.46 -4.29 26.91
CA GLU A 319 -10.21 -4.11 28.15
C GLU A 319 -9.64 -2.97 28.99
N ARG A 320 -10.57 -2.18 29.53
CA ARG A 320 -10.32 -1.05 30.41
C ARG A 320 -10.94 -1.35 31.76
N ASN A 321 -10.39 -0.78 32.81
CA ASN A 321 -10.95 -0.91 34.16
C ASN A 321 -10.70 0.37 34.97
N GLY A 322 -11.67 0.74 35.79
CA GLY A 322 -11.65 1.95 36.60
C GLY A 322 -12.02 3.21 35.82
N GLU A 323 -11.60 4.35 36.36
CA GLU A 323 -11.99 5.68 35.88
C GLU A 323 -11.54 5.94 34.43
N TRP A 324 -12.45 6.55 33.65
CA TRP A 324 -12.22 7.05 32.31
C TRP A 324 -12.69 8.51 32.23
N LEU A 325 -11.74 9.40 31.94
CA LEU A 325 -12.01 10.83 31.82
C LEU A 325 -11.74 11.30 30.40
N GLU A 326 -12.61 12.16 29.89
CA GLU A 326 -12.37 12.95 28.69
C GLU A 326 -12.60 14.44 28.97
N PHE A 327 -11.87 15.28 28.25
CA PHE A 327 -11.90 16.73 28.39
C PHE A 327 -12.10 17.38 27.03
N HIS A 328 -12.63 18.60 27.02
CA HIS A 328 -12.70 19.46 25.85
C HIS A 328 -11.34 20.12 25.59
N LYS A 329 -11.16 20.72 24.40
CA LYS A 329 -9.89 21.37 24.02
C LYS A 329 -9.50 22.52 24.94
N ASP A 330 -10.47 23.15 25.63
CA ASP A 330 -10.24 24.19 26.63
C ASP A 330 -9.84 23.65 28.02
N GLY A 331 -9.78 22.32 28.19
CA GLY A 331 -9.42 21.65 29.44
C GLY A 331 -10.59 21.39 30.39
N LYS A 332 -11.82 21.84 30.06
CA LYS A 332 -13.01 21.50 30.87
C LYS A 332 -13.37 20.03 30.69
N LYS A 333 -14.00 19.45 31.72
CA LYS A 333 -14.49 18.06 31.65
C LYS A 333 -15.53 17.92 30.55
N LYS A 334 -15.42 16.84 29.78
CA LYS A 334 -16.37 16.41 28.74
C LYS A 334 -17.11 15.16 29.18
N LEU A 335 -16.40 14.22 29.79
CA LEU A 335 -16.92 12.92 30.20
C LEU A 335 -16.22 12.43 31.47
N GLU A 336 -17.02 11.96 32.42
CA GLU A 336 -16.58 11.13 33.53
C GLU A 336 -17.34 9.80 33.46
N ALA A 337 -16.60 8.71 33.37
CA ALA A 337 -17.15 7.37 33.31
C ALA A 337 -16.26 6.39 34.06
N GLU A 338 -16.77 5.18 34.29
CA GLU A 338 -16.05 4.09 34.92
C GLU A 338 -16.27 2.81 34.13
N PHE A 339 -15.18 2.05 33.92
CA PHE A 339 -15.26 0.69 33.40
C PHE A 339 -15.23 -0.30 34.57
N ILE A 340 -16.28 -1.11 34.72
CA ILE A 340 -16.35 -2.16 35.76
C ILE A 340 -16.76 -3.47 35.09
N ASN A 341 -15.88 -4.49 35.13
CA ASN A 341 -16.15 -5.82 34.54
C ASN A 341 -16.61 -5.77 33.06
N GLY A 342 -16.13 -4.78 32.30
CA GLY A 342 -16.50 -4.55 30.90
C GLY A 342 -17.69 -3.60 30.69
N ASP A 343 -18.46 -3.29 31.73
CA ASP A 343 -19.56 -2.31 31.65
C ASP A 343 -19.00 -0.88 31.65
N PHE A 344 -19.54 -0.02 30.79
CA PHE A 344 -19.19 1.40 30.71
C PHE A 344 -20.25 2.26 31.38
N LEU A 345 -19.97 2.70 32.61
CA LEU A 345 -20.89 3.48 33.43
C LEU A 345 -20.58 4.97 33.27
N ILE A 346 -21.48 5.70 32.63
CA ILE A 346 -21.32 7.14 32.41
C ILE A 346 -21.80 7.86 33.68
N HIS A 347 -20.90 8.50 34.41
CA HIS A 347 -21.26 9.29 35.59
C HIS A 347 -21.72 10.68 35.19
N ASN A 348 -20.94 11.40 34.40
CA ASN A 348 -21.25 12.78 34.05
C ASN A 348 -20.82 13.11 32.62
N CYS A 349 -21.58 13.96 31.93
CA CYS A 349 -21.24 14.46 30.60
C CYS A 349 -21.56 15.95 30.50
N TRP A 350 -20.71 16.70 29.79
CA TRP A 350 -20.85 18.14 29.59
C TRP A 350 -20.63 18.52 28.13
N HIS A 351 -21.40 19.50 27.67
CA HIS A 351 -21.14 20.24 26.45
C HIS A 351 -19.92 21.14 26.58
N GLU A 352 -19.40 21.59 25.42
CA GLU A 352 -18.24 22.49 25.35
C GLU A 352 -18.51 23.86 25.99
N ASN A 353 -19.76 24.31 25.99
CA ASN A 353 -20.20 25.52 26.70
C ASN A 353 -20.19 25.36 28.24
N GLY A 354 -19.97 24.15 28.77
CA GLY A 354 -19.98 23.83 30.20
C GLY A 354 -21.34 23.37 30.75
N GLU A 355 -22.38 23.29 29.93
CA GLU A 355 -23.68 22.74 30.31
C GLU A 355 -23.56 21.23 30.61
N GLN A 356 -24.01 20.82 31.79
CA GLN A 356 -24.03 19.41 32.18
C GLN A 356 -25.27 18.72 31.63
N THR A 357 -25.10 17.80 30.68
CA THR A 357 -26.19 17.09 30.00
C THR A 357 -26.57 15.78 30.70
N LEU A 358 -25.61 15.16 31.39
CA LEU A 358 -25.80 13.94 32.16
C LEU A 358 -25.12 14.09 33.53
N LYS A 359 -25.87 13.72 34.58
CA LYS A 359 -25.41 13.78 35.97
C LYS A 359 -25.74 12.49 36.71
N ASN A 360 -24.73 11.89 37.34
CA ASN A 360 -24.79 10.63 38.08
C ASN A 360 -25.59 9.53 37.34
N GLY A 361 -25.27 9.29 36.07
CA GLY A 361 -25.90 8.25 35.26
C GLY A 361 -27.30 8.57 34.74
N THR A 362 -27.77 9.81 34.86
CA THR A 362 -29.09 10.24 34.38
C THR A 362 -28.99 11.52 33.56
N GLY A 363 -29.62 11.55 32.39
CA GLY A 363 -29.57 12.67 31.45
C GLY A 363 -29.18 12.21 30.04
N VAL A 364 -28.66 13.11 29.21
CA VAL A 364 -28.34 12.84 27.80
C VAL A 364 -26.83 12.74 27.62
N TYR A 365 -26.36 11.60 27.13
CA TYR A 365 -24.98 11.42 26.68
C TYR A 365 -24.86 11.78 25.20
N ILE A 366 -23.98 12.72 24.89
CA ILE A 366 -23.81 13.26 23.54
C ILE A 366 -22.37 13.04 23.09
N TYR A 367 -22.19 12.40 21.94
CA TYR A 367 -20.86 12.16 21.38
C TYR A 367 -20.87 12.12 19.86
N ASN A 368 -19.72 12.48 19.29
CA ASN A 368 -19.47 12.42 17.86
C ASN A 368 -18.49 11.27 17.55
N TYR A 369 -18.71 10.59 16.44
CA TYR A 369 -17.83 9.54 15.91
C TYR A 369 -17.60 9.75 14.43
N SER A 370 -16.35 9.62 13.98
CA SER A 370 -15.99 9.66 12.57
C SER A 370 -15.23 8.39 12.23
N ALA A 371 -15.79 7.61 11.31
CA ALA A 371 -15.22 6.33 10.90
C ALA A 371 -14.17 6.51 9.77
N TRP A 372 -14.37 7.52 8.93
CA TRP A 372 -13.46 7.95 7.86
C TRP A 372 -13.74 9.41 7.48
N GLU A 373 -12.87 10.00 6.68
CA GLU A 373 -12.96 11.39 6.24
C GLU A 373 -14.29 11.67 5.51
N GLY A 374 -14.98 12.74 5.90
CA GLY A 374 -16.30 13.10 5.36
C GLY A 374 -17.50 12.37 5.97
N HIS A 375 -17.29 11.43 6.91
CA HIS A 375 -18.35 10.79 7.68
C HIS A 375 -18.34 11.24 9.13
N LEU A 376 -19.44 11.84 9.58
CA LEU A 376 -19.66 12.27 10.96
C LEU A 376 -20.98 11.70 11.48
N GLU A 377 -20.89 10.86 12.50
CA GLU A 377 -22.02 10.46 13.31
C GLU A 377 -22.11 11.34 14.55
N HIS A 378 -23.29 11.91 14.76
CA HIS A 378 -23.68 12.57 16.01
C HIS A 378 -24.67 11.68 16.74
N ASN A 379 -24.44 11.40 18.01
CA ASN A 379 -25.30 10.55 18.82
C ASN A 379 -25.79 11.31 20.05
N GLU A 380 -27.09 11.21 20.32
CA GLU A 380 -27.73 11.71 21.53
C GLU A 380 -28.48 10.55 22.18
N GLN A 381 -28.06 10.17 23.40
CA GLN A 381 -28.57 8.97 24.07
C GLN A 381 -29.05 9.33 25.47
N GLU A 382 -30.34 9.16 25.73
CA GLU A 382 -30.88 9.35 27.07
C GLU A 382 -30.58 8.14 27.99
N TYR A 383 -30.24 8.46 29.23
CA TYR A 383 -29.90 7.53 30.30
C TYR A 383 -30.69 7.84 31.57
N LYS A 384 -31.01 6.80 32.32
CA LYS A 384 -31.58 6.87 33.68
C LYS A 384 -30.94 5.80 34.54
N ASN A 385 -30.35 6.19 35.66
CA ASN A 385 -29.65 5.30 36.59
C ASN A 385 -28.65 4.36 35.88
N TYR A 386 -27.76 4.94 35.05
CA TYR A 386 -26.69 4.26 34.31
C TYR A 386 -27.17 3.29 33.21
N ARG A 387 -28.47 3.29 32.89
CA ARG A 387 -29.05 2.45 31.82
C ARG A 387 -29.67 3.33 30.74
N LYS A 388 -29.58 2.91 29.48
CA LYS A 388 -30.29 3.58 28.38
C LYS A 388 -31.79 3.60 28.67
N HIS A 389 -32.39 4.76 28.48
CA HIS A 389 -33.80 5.02 28.80
C HIS A 389 -34.26 6.22 27.98
N GLY A 390 -35.53 6.29 27.62
CA GLY A 390 -36.07 7.37 26.81
C GLY A 390 -35.57 7.30 25.37
N LYS A 391 -35.32 8.47 24.77
CA LYS A 391 -35.09 8.59 23.32
C LYS A 391 -33.61 8.51 22.95
N GLN A 392 -33.34 7.80 21.87
CA GLN A 392 -32.00 7.61 21.33
C GLN A 392 -31.98 8.09 19.88
N TYR A 393 -31.04 8.97 19.55
CA TYR A 393 -30.88 9.54 18.21
C TYR A 393 -29.48 9.29 17.68
N THR A 394 -29.41 8.93 16.40
CA THR A 394 -28.17 8.97 15.63
C THR A 394 -28.41 9.78 14.36
N TYR A 395 -27.52 10.71 14.10
CA TYR A 395 -27.49 11.50 12.88
C TYR A 395 -26.22 11.16 12.11
N SER A 396 -26.35 10.83 10.84
CA SER A 396 -25.22 10.66 9.92
C SER A 396 -25.14 11.90 9.03
N ASN A 397 -24.02 12.60 9.09
CA ASN A 397 -23.77 13.85 8.36
C ASN A 397 -24.88 14.91 8.55
N GLY A 398 -25.41 15.02 9.77
CA GLY A 398 -26.47 15.97 10.14
C GLY A 398 -27.89 15.51 9.80
N VAL A 399 -28.07 14.40 9.08
CA VAL A 399 -29.39 13.81 8.79
C VAL A 399 -29.66 12.70 9.80
N ILE A 400 -30.85 12.68 10.40
CA ILE A 400 -31.25 11.59 11.29
C ILE A 400 -31.21 10.25 10.52
N SER A 401 -30.49 9.27 11.04
CA SER A 401 -30.36 7.93 10.44
C SER A 401 -31.06 6.86 11.27
N PHE A 402 -31.16 7.09 12.60
CA PHE A 402 -31.76 6.17 13.54
C PHE A 402 -32.42 6.91 14.72
N TYR A 403 -33.59 6.42 15.12
CA TYR A 403 -34.32 6.82 16.32
C TYR A 403 -34.85 5.59 17.04
N GLU A 404 -34.81 5.57 18.36
CA GLU A 404 -35.37 4.47 19.16
C GLU A 404 -35.85 4.94 20.54
N GLU A 405 -36.96 4.36 20.99
CA GLU A 405 -37.50 4.52 22.35
C GLU A 405 -37.15 3.29 23.21
N ILE A 406 -36.55 3.56 24.37
CA ILE A 406 -36.09 2.54 25.32
C ILE A 406 -36.73 2.78 26.69
N GLU A 407 -37.22 1.73 27.33
CA GLU A 407 -37.63 1.74 28.73
C GLU A 407 -36.85 0.66 29.50
N ASP A 408 -36.22 1.06 30.62
CA ASP A 408 -35.37 0.21 31.47
C ASP A 408 -34.37 -0.69 30.71
N GLY A 409 -33.74 -0.13 29.68
CA GLY A 409 -32.74 -0.82 28.85
C GLY A 409 -33.32 -1.74 27.76
N LYS A 410 -34.64 -1.78 27.59
CA LYS A 410 -35.34 -2.57 26.56
C LYS A 410 -36.05 -1.66 25.57
N ARG A 411 -36.17 -2.09 24.32
CA ARG A 411 -37.00 -1.39 23.31
C ARG A 411 -38.45 -1.42 23.75
N ASN A 412 -39.04 -0.25 23.95
CA ASN A 412 -40.44 -0.11 24.31
C ASN A 412 -40.97 1.20 23.72
N GLY A 413 -41.80 1.11 22.69
CA GLY A 413 -42.20 2.25 21.87
C GLY A 413 -41.77 2.10 20.42
N ILE A 414 -41.39 3.21 19.78
CA ILE A 414 -41.13 3.25 18.34
C ILE A 414 -39.62 3.25 18.04
N THR A 415 -39.21 2.44 17.07
CA THR A 415 -37.91 2.51 16.39
C THR A 415 -38.12 2.99 14.96
N ARG A 416 -37.36 4.00 14.53
CA ARG A 416 -37.36 4.49 13.14
C ARG A 416 -35.96 4.45 12.54
N LYS A 417 -35.89 4.00 11.30
CA LYS A 417 -34.69 4.11 10.46
C LYS A 417 -35.00 5.02 9.29
N TYR A 418 -34.00 5.77 8.86
CA TYR A 418 -34.14 6.75 7.80
C TYR A 418 -33.14 6.46 6.69
N TYR A 419 -33.50 6.88 5.50
CA TYR A 419 -32.63 6.88 4.33
C TYR A 419 -31.67 8.08 4.37
N LYS A 420 -30.63 8.05 3.51
CA LYS A 420 -29.65 9.14 3.40
C LYS A 420 -30.26 10.51 3.04
N ASN A 421 -31.42 10.49 2.37
CA ASN A 421 -32.18 11.70 2.03
C ASN A 421 -33.10 12.20 3.18
N GLY A 422 -33.14 11.49 4.31
CA GLY A 422 -33.98 11.82 5.46
C GLY A 422 -35.39 11.20 5.43
N ASN A 423 -35.78 10.54 4.34
CA ASN A 423 -37.08 9.88 4.26
C ASN A 423 -37.13 8.65 5.18
N LEU A 424 -38.30 8.39 5.76
CA LEU A 424 -38.51 7.25 6.65
C LEU A 424 -38.34 5.95 5.84
N LYS A 425 -37.52 5.03 6.33
CA LYS A 425 -37.27 3.71 5.71
C LYS A 425 -38.08 2.62 6.39
N GLU A 426 -38.08 2.63 7.71
CA GLU A 426 -38.66 1.58 8.52
C GLU A 426 -39.18 2.18 9.82
N GLU A 427 -40.38 1.77 10.23
CA GLU A 427 -40.95 2.05 11.54
C GLU A 427 -41.35 0.72 12.19
N ILE A 428 -40.83 0.45 13.38
CA ILE A 428 -41.13 -0.74 14.16
C ILE A 428 -41.67 -0.32 15.52
N VAL A 429 -42.75 -0.95 15.96
CA VAL A 429 -43.29 -0.78 17.32
C VAL A 429 -42.84 -1.97 18.15
N TYR A 430 -42.18 -1.70 19.27
CA TYR A 430 -41.71 -2.68 20.24
C TYR A 430 -42.49 -2.59 21.55
N LYS A 431 -42.65 -3.73 22.22
CA LYS A 431 -43.02 -3.81 23.63
C LYS A 431 -42.13 -4.84 24.32
N ASP A 432 -41.34 -4.41 25.30
CA ASP A 432 -40.40 -5.25 26.03
C ASP A 432 -39.49 -6.08 25.09
N ASP A 433 -38.83 -5.40 24.14
CA ASP A 433 -37.99 -5.97 23.06
C ASP A 433 -38.73 -6.83 22.02
N LYS A 434 -40.04 -7.05 22.16
CA LYS A 434 -40.84 -7.82 21.19
C LYS A 434 -41.40 -6.91 20.12
N GLU A 435 -41.11 -7.22 18.87
CA GLU A 435 -41.71 -6.55 17.72
C GLU A 435 -43.22 -6.82 17.68
N ILE A 436 -44.01 -5.75 17.71
CA ILE A 436 -45.48 -5.78 17.65
C ILE A 436 -45.96 -5.54 16.22
N SER A 437 -45.33 -4.60 15.52
CA SER A 437 -45.64 -4.29 14.13
C SER A 437 -44.47 -3.64 13.43
N LYS A 438 -44.38 -3.83 12.12
CA LYS A 438 -43.35 -3.23 11.28
C LYS A 438 -43.96 -2.69 9.99
N LYS A 439 -43.56 -1.47 9.63
CA LYS A 439 -43.88 -0.81 8.36
C LYS A 439 -42.57 -0.47 7.65
N VAL A 440 -42.53 -0.71 6.35
CA VAL A 440 -41.40 -0.36 5.49
C VAL A 440 -41.91 0.61 4.44
N PHE A 441 -41.14 1.65 4.19
CA PHE A 441 -41.47 2.74 3.28
C PHE A 441 -40.42 2.81 2.18
N PRO A 442 -40.79 3.16 0.94
CA PRO A 442 -39.81 3.38 -0.12
C PRO A 442 -38.99 4.65 0.15
N MET A 443 -37.80 4.75 -0.44
CA MET A 443 -36.96 5.95 -0.36
C MET A 443 -37.59 7.15 -1.05
N PHE A 444 -38.32 6.89 -2.14
CA PHE A 444 -38.97 7.89 -2.97
C PHE A 444 -40.45 7.57 -3.16
N ILE A 445 -41.30 8.60 -3.15
CA ILE A 445 -42.72 8.49 -3.49
C ILE A 445 -42.89 8.92 -4.95
N ASN A 446 -43.31 8.00 -5.82
CA ASN A 446 -43.38 8.20 -7.28
C ASN A 446 -42.02 8.64 -7.89
N PRO A 447 -40.98 7.80 -7.82
CA PRO A 447 -39.65 8.19 -8.30
C PRO A 447 -39.64 8.47 -9.80
N PHE A 448 -38.69 9.28 -10.24
CA PHE A 448 -38.27 9.39 -11.64
C PHE A 448 -36.75 9.21 -11.75
N VAL A 449 -36.27 8.92 -12.96
CA VAL A 449 -34.83 8.77 -13.20
C VAL A 449 -34.24 10.12 -13.61
N VAL A 450 -33.28 10.61 -12.83
CA VAL A 450 -32.42 11.73 -13.22
C VAL A 450 -31.22 11.19 -13.98
N THR A 451 -30.98 11.76 -15.16
CA THR A 451 -29.78 11.50 -15.95
C THR A 451 -28.80 12.66 -15.81
N GLU A 452 -27.54 12.35 -15.57
CA GLU A 452 -26.42 13.29 -15.59
C GLU A 452 -25.37 12.77 -16.57
N ILE A 453 -24.82 13.65 -17.41
CA ILE A 453 -23.74 13.28 -18.35
C ILE A 453 -22.48 14.03 -17.95
N VAL A 454 -21.46 13.28 -17.58
CA VAL A 454 -20.18 13.80 -17.10
C VAL A 454 -19.12 13.44 -18.13
N CYS A 455 -18.42 14.44 -18.66
CA CYS A 455 -17.26 14.24 -19.52
C CYS A 455 -16.00 14.66 -18.79
N LYS A 456 -14.98 13.80 -18.78
CA LYS A 456 -13.70 14.06 -18.09
C LYS A 456 -12.54 13.50 -18.90
N MET A 457 -11.38 14.14 -18.83
CA MET A 457 -10.14 13.58 -19.35
C MET A 457 -8.95 13.83 -18.44
N GLN A 458 -8.02 12.86 -18.44
CA GLN A 458 -6.73 12.92 -17.76
C GLN A 458 -5.67 12.31 -18.67
N ASN A 459 -4.48 12.91 -18.71
CA ASN A 459 -3.37 12.46 -19.57
C ASN A 459 -2.99 11.00 -19.30
N ASP A 460 -3.06 10.56 -18.04
CA ASP A 460 -2.66 9.22 -17.64
C ASP A 460 -3.55 8.12 -18.26
N TRP A 461 -4.75 8.47 -18.74
CA TRP A 461 -5.66 7.52 -19.40
C TRP A 461 -5.28 7.26 -20.87
N LEU A 462 -4.25 7.94 -21.38
CA LEU A 462 -3.69 7.75 -22.73
C LEU A 462 -2.43 6.87 -22.74
N ILE A 463 -1.88 6.47 -21.57
CA ILE A 463 -0.56 5.81 -21.43
C ILE A 463 -0.43 4.50 -22.24
N ASN A 464 -1.54 3.89 -22.67
CA ASN A 464 -1.57 2.66 -23.48
C ASN A 464 -2.38 2.81 -24.79
N ARG A 465 -2.51 4.03 -25.33
CA ARG A 465 -3.26 4.30 -26.57
C ARG A 465 -2.41 5.08 -27.56
N ASP A 466 -2.43 4.71 -28.84
CA ASP A 466 -1.68 5.33 -29.95
C ASP A 466 -2.27 6.70 -30.37
N LEU A 467 -2.38 7.64 -29.43
CA LEU A 467 -3.04 8.94 -29.65
C LEU A 467 -2.24 10.08 -29.03
N GLU A 468 -2.17 11.20 -29.75
CA GLU A 468 -1.45 12.38 -29.27
C GLU A 468 -2.19 13.09 -28.13
N ILE A 469 -1.43 13.51 -27.12
CA ILE A 469 -1.91 14.39 -26.03
C ILE A 469 -2.31 15.75 -26.64
N ALA A 470 -3.52 16.20 -26.35
CA ALA A 470 -4.03 17.52 -26.74
C ALA A 470 -3.80 18.55 -25.62
N ASP A 471 -3.64 19.83 -25.99
CA ASP A 471 -3.56 20.93 -25.03
C ASP A 471 -4.92 21.19 -24.35
N ARG A 472 -6.00 20.92 -25.09
CA ARG A 472 -7.37 20.92 -24.58
C ARG A 472 -8.14 19.76 -25.18
N TYR A 473 -8.78 18.97 -24.32
CA TYR A 473 -9.60 17.82 -24.71
C TYR A 473 -11.02 18.23 -25.13
N PRO A 474 -11.76 17.34 -25.82
CA PRO A 474 -13.14 17.62 -26.22
C PRO A 474 -14.05 17.85 -25.00
N GLU A 475 -14.84 18.92 -25.05
CA GLU A 475 -15.80 19.26 -23.99
C GLU A 475 -17.22 19.30 -24.57
N PRO A 476 -18.22 18.65 -23.96
CA PRO A 476 -19.58 18.63 -24.49
C PRO A 476 -20.26 20.00 -24.33
N ILE A 477 -20.98 20.45 -25.35
CA ILE A 477 -21.73 21.73 -25.31
C ILE A 477 -23.23 21.56 -25.10
N ASN A 478 -23.75 20.34 -25.29
CA ASN A 478 -25.18 20.05 -25.18
C ASN A 478 -25.48 18.91 -24.19
N SER A 479 -24.52 18.50 -23.35
CA SER A 479 -24.69 17.38 -22.41
C SER A 479 -25.89 17.58 -21.48
N ALA A 480 -26.11 18.77 -20.91
CA ALA A 480 -27.25 19.05 -20.05
C ALA A 480 -28.60 18.92 -20.80
N GLN A 481 -28.65 19.36 -22.07
CA GLN A 481 -29.84 19.23 -22.91
C GLN A 481 -30.12 17.76 -23.25
N ILE A 482 -29.08 17.01 -23.63
CA ILE A 482 -29.21 15.57 -23.91
C ILE A 482 -29.66 14.83 -22.65
N ALA A 483 -29.05 15.12 -21.50
CA ALA A 483 -29.41 14.52 -20.22
C ALA A 483 -30.88 14.80 -19.83
N THR A 484 -31.35 16.04 -20.01
CA THR A 484 -32.74 16.43 -19.72
C THR A 484 -33.75 15.71 -20.64
N ASN A 485 -33.37 15.47 -21.90
CA ASN A 485 -34.23 14.79 -22.87
C ASN A 485 -34.15 13.26 -22.79
N PHE A 486 -33.15 12.71 -22.11
CA PHE A 486 -32.93 11.28 -22.00
C PHE A 486 -33.92 10.66 -21.01
N LYS A 487 -34.87 9.86 -21.51
CA LYS A 487 -35.91 9.25 -20.70
C LYS A 487 -35.56 7.82 -20.33
N ALA A 488 -34.68 7.67 -19.33
CA ALA A 488 -34.39 6.35 -18.77
C ALA A 488 -35.63 5.78 -18.05
N PRO A 489 -35.99 4.50 -18.27
CA PRO A 489 -37.13 3.89 -17.60
C PRO A 489 -36.82 3.61 -16.13
N LEU A 490 -37.83 3.68 -15.25
CA LEU A 490 -37.69 3.30 -13.84
C LEU A 490 -37.21 1.85 -13.65
N SER A 491 -37.62 0.94 -14.56
CA SER A 491 -37.19 -0.46 -14.56
C SER A 491 -35.68 -0.64 -14.75
N LEU A 492 -34.95 0.42 -15.09
CA LEU A 492 -33.48 0.42 -15.08
C LEU A 492 -32.93 0.04 -13.69
N PHE A 493 -33.64 0.39 -12.62
CA PHE A 493 -33.25 0.13 -11.23
C PHE A 493 -33.81 -1.19 -10.66
N ASP A 494 -34.54 -2.00 -11.45
CA ASP A 494 -35.08 -3.27 -10.95
C ASP A 494 -33.95 -4.20 -10.49
N GLY A 495 -33.95 -4.56 -9.21
CA GLY A 495 -32.91 -5.37 -8.55
C GLY A 495 -31.80 -4.56 -7.88
N TYR A 496 -31.85 -3.23 -7.92
CA TYR A 496 -30.89 -2.34 -7.26
C TYR A 496 -31.51 -1.62 -6.05
N PRO A 497 -30.70 -1.28 -5.03
CA PRO A 497 -31.12 -0.35 -3.98
C PRO A 497 -31.56 1.00 -4.56
N GLN A 498 -32.55 1.65 -3.95
CA GLN A 498 -33.09 2.92 -4.45
C GLN A 498 -32.07 4.08 -4.38
N ASP A 499 -31.05 3.97 -3.52
CA ASP A 499 -29.94 4.93 -3.38
C ASP A 499 -28.71 4.62 -4.24
N TYR A 500 -28.79 3.63 -5.11
CA TYR A 500 -27.67 3.21 -5.96
C TYR A 500 -27.58 4.08 -7.22
N ASP A 501 -26.39 4.55 -7.57
CA ASP A 501 -26.15 5.24 -8.84
C ASP A 501 -25.74 4.23 -9.92
N LEU A 502 -26.46 4.21 -11.04
CA LEU A 502 -26.13 3.38 -12.19
C LEU A 502 -25.32 4.19 -13.20
N ASN A 503 -24.22 3.63 -13.69
CA ASN A 503 -23.30 4.32 -14.57
C ASN A 503 -23.09 3.55 -15.88
N TYR A 504 -22.99 4.28 -16.98
CA TYR A 504 -22.58 3.78 -18.29
C TYR A 504 -21.44 4.66 -18.79
N SER A 505 -20.37 4.06 -19.25
CA SER A 505 -19.17 4.79 -19.59
C SER A 505 -18.50 4.28 -20.85
N TYR A 506 -17.95 5.23 -21.59
CA TYR A 506 -17.35 5.01 -22.90
C TYR A 506 -16.15 5.96 -23.08
N PHE A 507 -15.14 5.48 -23.78
CA PHE A 507 -14.22 6.38 -24.47
C PHE A 507 -14.81 6.75 -25.82
N VAL A 508 -14.87 8.04 -26.11
CA VAL A 508 -15.48 8.57 -27.33
C VAL A 508 -14.42 9.34 -28.10
N THR A 509 -14.16 8.93 -29.34
CA THR A 509 -13.34 9.66 -30.30
C THR A 509 -14.16 10.77 -30.94
N VAL A 510 -13.62 11.98 -30.92
CA VAL A 510 -14.24 13.18 -31.45
C VAL A 510 -13.36 13.74 -32.57
N ASP A 511 -13.96 14.03 -33.72
CA ASP A 511 -13.26 14.60 -34.88
C ASP A 511 -12.97 16.10 -34.75
N GLU A 512 -12.33 16.71 -35.76
CA GLU A 512 -12.03 18.14 -35.74
C GLU A 512 -13.28 19.04 -35.82
N ASN A 513 -14.45 18.47 -36.14
CA ASN A 513 -15.72 19.20 -36.18
C ASN A 513 -16.51 19.11 -34.87
N GLY A 514 -16.00 18.36 -33.88
CA GLY A 514 -16.66 18.17 -32.60
C GLY A 514 -17.76 17.09 -32.64
N ILE A 515 -17.65 16.15 -33.59
CA ILE A 515 -18.61 15.04 -33.79
C ILE A 515 -17.99 13.75 -33.25
N ALA A 516 -18.77 12.97 -32.50
CA ALA A 516 -18.38 11.64 -32.06
C ALA A 516 -18.32 10.67 -33.25
N ILE A 517 -17.15 10.06 -33.50
CA ILE A 517 -16.92 9.17 -34.64
C ILE A 517 -16.61 7.72 -34.25
N LYS A 518 -16.25 7.46 -33.00
CA LYS A 518 -16.04 6.11 -32.46
C LYS A 518 -16.37 6.08 -30.97
N LYS A 519 -16.96 4.98 -30.51
CA LYS A 519 -17.33 4.72 -29.11
C LYS A 519 -16.70 3.41 -28.69
N GLU A 520 -16.03 3.40 -27.55
CA GLU A 520 -15.38 2.23 -26.98
C GLU A 520 -15.94 2.00 -25.59
N PHE A 521 -16.73 0.94 -25.44
CA PHE A 521 -17.35 0.56 -24.17
C PHE A 521 -16.29 0.34 -23.09
N THR A 522 -16.52 0.89 -21.90
CA THR A 522 -15.68 0.64 -20.73
C THR A 522 -16.41 -0.13 -19.66
N PHE A 523 -17.54 0.40 -19.20
CA PHE A 523 -18.27 -0.17 -18.08
C PHE A 523 -19.73 0.25 -18.14
N ALA A 524 -20.61 -0.67 -17.74
CA ALA A 524 -21.99 -0.36 -17.42
C ALA A 524 -22.44 -1.12 -16.18
N SER A 525 -23.21 -0.47 -15.33
CA SER A 525 -23.78 -1.09 -14.13
C SER A 525 -24.74 -2.24 -14.48
N ASN A 526 -25.41 -2.17 -15.64
CA ASN A 526 -26.11 -3.27 -16.29
C ASN A 526 -26.21 -3.03 -17.81
N GLY A 527 -26.73 -3.99 -18.58
CA GLY A 527 -26.82 -3.89 -20.05
C GLY A 527 -28.18 -3.47 -20.61
N ARG A 528 -29.12 -2.93 -19.81
CA ARG A 528 -30.54 -2.78 -20.21
C ARG A 528 -30.80 -1.66 -21.22
N ILE A 529 -30.04 -0.57 -21.15
CA ILE A 529 -30.24 0.62 -22.01
C ILE A 529 -28.98 1.01 -22.80
N THR A 530 -28.12 0.03 -23.10
CA THR A 530 -26.82 0.25 -23.76
C THR A 530 -27.00 0.95 -25.11
N ASN A 531 -27.99 0.53 -25.91
CA ASN A 531 -28.22 1.09 -27.25
C ASN A 531 -28.67 2.55 -27.18
N GLU A 532 -29.57 2.86 -26.24
CA GLU A 532 -30.09 4.22 -26.02
C GLU A 532 -28.98 5.17 -25.56
N VAL A 533 -28.11 4.71 -24.65
CA VAL A 533 -26.92 5.48 -24.23
C VAL A 533 -25.99 5.71 -25.41
N GLU A 534 -25.74 4.68 -26.22
CA GLU A 534 -24.88 4.79 -27.40
C GLU A 534 -25.43 5.73 -28.48
N GLU A 535 -26.74 5.77 -28.67
CA GLU A 535 -27.44 6.72 -29.55
C GLU A 535 -27.38 8.15 -28.96
N ALA A 536 -27.53 8.31 -27.65
CA ALA A 536 -27.39 9.61 -27.01
C ALA A 536 -25.97 10.16 -27.12
N ILE A 537 -24.95 9.29 -27.07
CA ILE A 537 -23.55 9.67 -27.31
C ILE A 537 -23.34 10.20 -28.72
N GLU A 538 -23.97 9.59 -29.73
CA GLU A 538 -23.89 10.08 -31.13
C GLU A 538 -24.50 11.48 -31.29
N ASN A 539 -25.47 11.83 -30.44
CA ASN A 539 -26.11 13.14 -30.42
C ASN A 539 -25.36 14.20 -29.58
N LEU A 540 -24.31 13.81 -28.86
CA LEU A 540 -23.45 14.77 -28.17
C LEU A 540 -22.62 15.57 -29.18
N LYS A 541 -22.54 16.87 -28.93
CA LYS A 541 -21.69 17.80 -29.66
C LYS A 541 -20.60 18.30 -28.74
N PHE A 542 -19.39 18.43 -29.27
CA PHE A 542 -18.22 18.81 -28.51
C PHE A 542 -17.59 20.08 -29.08
N ILE A 543 -16.98 20.87 -28.21
CA ILE A 543 -15.88 21.74 -28.62
C ILE A 543 -14.73 20.81 -28.98
N SER A 544 -14.23 20.92 -30.22
CA SER A 544 -13.12 20.11 -30.73
C SER A 544 -11.86 20.29 -29.89
N ALA A 545 -11.08 19.23 -29.72
CA ALA A 545 -9.76 19.30 -29.10
C ALA A 545 -8.80 20.17 -29.90
N THR A 546 -7.80 20.73 -29.21
CA THR A 546 -6.76 21.54 -29.85
C THR A 546 -5.36 21.11 -29.42
N LYS A 547 -4.43 21.13 -30.37
CA LYS A 547 -2.99 20.99 -30.15
C LYS A 547 -2.26 22.02 -31.00
N ASP A 548 -1.37 22.81 -30.41
CA ASP A 548 -0.65 23.90 -31.09
C ASP A 548 -1.59 24.87 -31.84
N ASN A 549 -2.74 25.21 -31.21
CA ASN A 549 -3.83 26.02 -31.78
C ASN A 549 -4.51 25.46 -33.04
N LYS A 550 -4.29 24.19 -33.39
CA LYS A 550 -5.00 23.49 -34.47
C LYS A 550 -5.99 22.49 -33.90
N LYS A 551 -7.14 22.34 -34.57
CA LYS A 551 -8.11 21.31 -34.22
C LYS A 551 -7.54 19.94 -34.56
N VAL A 552 -7.73 18.99 -33.66
CA VAL A 552 -7.23 17.60 -33.81
C VAL A 552 -8.31 16.61 -33.41
N VAL A 553 -8.25 15.41 -33.99
CA VAL A 553 -9.01 14.26 -33.50
C VAL A 553 -8.49 13.89 -32.13
N SER A 554 -9.37 13.73 -31.15
CA SER A 554 -9.00 13.37 -29.78
C SER A 554 -10.13 12.60 -29.10
N TYR A 555 -9.93 12.22 -27.83
CA TYR A 555 -10.87 11.39 -27.10
C TYR A 555 -11.36 12.10 -25.85
N THR A 556 -12.56 11.75 -25.42
CA THR A 556 -13.08 12.08 -24.09
C THR A 556 -13.67 10.85 -23.44
N PHE A 557 -13.58 10.75 -22.11
CA PHE A 557 -14.36 9.79 -21.36
C PHE A 557 -15.74 10.40 -21.10
N VAL A 558 -16.79 9.69 -21.49
CA VAL A 558 -18.18 10.10 -21.31
C VAL A 558 -18.83 9.11 -20.35
N GLU A 559 -19.41 9.62 -19.27
CA GLU A 559 -20.11 8.85 -18.25
C GLU A 559 -21.55 9.35 -18.13
N PHE A 560 -22.51 8.48 -18.41
CA PHE A 560 -23.92 8.68 -18.09
C PHE A 560 -24.18 8.12 -16.70
N LYS A 561 -24.66 8.96 -15.80
CA LYS A 561 -25.10 8.59 -14.46
C LYS A 561 -26.60 8.66 -14.38
N PHE A 562 -27.19 7.62 -13.82
CA PHE A 562 -28.62 7.53 -13.55
C PHE A 562 -28.81 7.37 -12.06
N ARG A 563 -29.69 8.19 -11.50
CA ARG A 563 -30.13 8.06 -10.10
C ARG A 563 -31.64 8.22 -10.02
N LEU A 564 -32.25 7.59 -9.01
CA LEU A 564 -33.63 7.87 -8.67
C LEU A 564 -33.72 9.19 -7.89
N ASP A 565 -34.77 9.94 -8.16
CA ASP A 565 -35.14 11.17 -7.45
C ASP A 565 -36.66 11.26 -7.30
N GLU A 566 -37.16 12.21 -6.52
CA GLU A 566 -38.60 12.46 -6.32
C GLU A 566 -39.00 13.88 -6.74
N GLU A 567 -40.23 14.02 -7.27
CA GLU A 567 -40.78 15.29 -7.81
C GLU A 567 -41.12 16.33 -6.73
#